data_AF-A0A956PUG6-F1
#
_entry.id   AF-A0A956PUG6-F1
#
_cell.length_a   1.000
_cell.length_b   1.000
_cell.length_c   1.000
_cell.angle_alpha   90.00
_cell.angle_beta   90.00
_cell.angle_gamma   90.00
#
_symmetry.space_group_name_H-M   'P 1'
#
loop_
_entity.id
_entity.type
_entity.pdbx_description
1 polymer ?
#
loop_
_entity_poly.entity_id
_entity_poly.type
_entity_poly.pdbx_seq_one_letter_code
_entity_poly.pdbx_strand_id
1 'polypeptide(L)'
;MPSLSLVSIPSLLGFCGVALNFLWPLLKDRRAMLLVQAVSGSCFTAHYALIGAQTGSLMNALAALQALAAIPLGLRPGFRMAYLLTLPLIATALLLSWQGWPSIFAALAMAGLSLGRYQVNVLAFRIILLATIPCWVAHNLLVGSLPGLFSDALVSTASIIGLWQHRRRRQNALVPVHVLPQPDLDHT
;
A
#
# COMPACT_ATOMS: atom_id res chain seq x y z
N MET A 1 -23.09 12.13 18.81
CA MET A 1 -21.85 12.48 18.09
C MET A 1 -20.69 11.99 18.93
N PRO A 2 -19.88 11.02 18.48
CA PRO A 2 -18.76 10.56 19.28
C PRO A 2 -17.71 11.68 19.33
N SER A 3 -17.29 12.04 20.55
CA SER A 3 -16.29 13.08 20.82
C SER A 3 -15.00 12.80 20.06
N LEU A 4 -14.58 13.75 19.22
CA LEU A 4 -13.31 13.78 18.48
C LEU A 4 -12.12 13.98 19.45
N SER A 5 -11.92 13.08 20.40
CA SER A 5 -10.67 13.05 21.16
C SER A 5 -9.60 12.41 20.26
N LEU A 6 -8.70 13.24 19.74
CA LEU A 6 -7.45 12.80 19.08
C LEU A 6 -6.64 11.83 19.95
N VAL A 7 -6.90 11.84 21.27
CA VAL A 7 -6.34 10.95 22.29
C VAL A 7 -7.34 9.84 22.64
N SER A 8 -7.68 9.01 21.67
CA SER A 8 -8.46 7.79 21.88
C SER A 8 -7.63 6.57 21.44
N ILE A 9 -7.75 5.45 22.15
CA ILE A 9 -6.98 4.22 21.86
C ILE A 9 -7.04 3.81 20.37
N PRO A 10 -8.21 3.85 19.69
CA PRO A 10 -8.27 3.54 18.27
C PRO A 10 -7.44 4.54 17.45
N SER A 11 -7.55 5.84 17.73
CA SER A 11 -6.79 6.88 17.01
C SER A 11 -5.28 6.70 17.18
N LEU A 12 -4.81 6.38 18.39
CA LEU A 12 -3.40 6.10 18.64
C LEU A 12 -2.90 4.93 17.80
N LEU A 13 -3.63 3.81 17.78
CA LEU A 13 -3.28 2.65 16.94
C LEU A 13 -3.27 3.02 15.45
N GLY A 14 -4.27 3.79 15.00
CA GLY A 14 -4.33 4.29 13.63
C GLY A 14 -3.11 5.14 13.28
N PHE A 15 -2.75 6.12 14.11
CA PHE A 15 -1.59 6.99 13.86
C PHE A 15 -0.26 6.25 14.00
N CYS A 16 -0.16 5.24 14.86
CA CYS A 16 0.98 4.32 14.86
C CYS A 16 1.10 3.62 13.50
N GLY A 17 -0.01 3.11 12.95
CA GLY A 17 -0.07 2.56 11.60
C GLY A 17 0.38 3.56 10.53
N VAL A 18 -0.07 4.82 10.62
CA VAL A 18 0.36 5.92 9.72
C VAL A 18 1.88 6.13 9.80
N ALA A 19 2.46 6.20 10.99
CA ALA A 19 3.90 6.40 11.18
C ALA A 19 4.71 5.23 10.59
N LEU A 20 4.24 4.00 10.75
CA LEU A 20 4.85 2.82 10.15
C LEU A 20 4.70 2.81 8.62
N ASN A 21 3.55 3.25 8.10
CA ASN A 21 3.32 3.46 6.66
C ASN A 21 4.21 4.55 6.06
N PHE A 22 4.63 5.52 6.86
CA PHE A 22 5.65 6.49 6.47
C PHE A 22 7.07 5.91 6.52
N LEU A 23 7.36 5.05 7.50
CA LEU A 23 8.69 4.50 7.74
C LEU A 23 9.11 3.42 6.73
N TRP A 24 8.21 2.51 6.37
CA TRP A 24 8.58 1.34 5.55
C TRP A 24 9.28 1.66 4.22
N PRO A 25 8.96 2.73 3.45
CA PRO A 25 9.64 3.02 2.19
C PRO A 25 11.08 3.51 2.39
N LEU A 26 11.43 3.96 3.60
CA LEU A 26 12.76 4.44 3.96
C LEU A 26 13.73 3.30 4.29
N LEU A 27 13.19 2.10 4.56
CA LEU A 27 13.99 0.93 4.88
C LEU A 27 14.61 0.35 3.61
N LYS A 28 15.91 0.04 3.68
CA LYS A 28 16.67 -0.54 2.56
C LYS A 28 16.55 -2.07 2.48
N ASP A 29 16.27 -2.73 3.60
CA ASP A 29 16.12 -4.18 3.65
C ASP A 29 14.67 -4.60 3.36
N ARG A 30 14.51 -5.49 2.36
CA ARG A 30 13.19 -5.97 1.92
C ARG A 30 12.44 -6.69 3.04
N ARG A 31 13.10 -7.47 3.89
CA ARG A 31 12.43 -8.20 4.97
C ARG A 31 11.92 -7.21 6.01
N ALA A 32 12.73 -6.26 6.43
CA ALA A 32 12.33 -5.19 7.33
C ALA A 32 11.14 -4.37 6.78
N MET A 33 11.16 -4.01 5.49
CA MET A 33 10.03 -3.33 4.83
C MET A 33 8.71 -4.12 4.95
N LEU A 34 8.77 -5.44 4.76
CA LEU A 34 7.59 -6.31 4.82
C LEU A 34 7.09 -6.51 6.25
N LEU A 35 8.00 -6.62 7.22
CA LEU A 35 7.66 -6.69 8.63
C LEU A 35 6.98 -5.40 9.11
N VAL A 36 7.52 -4.23 8.76
CA VAL A 36 6.89 -2.94 9.10
C VAL A 36 5.51 -2.79 8.45
N GLN A 37 5.34 -3.23 7.20
CA GLN A 37 4.02 -3.28 6.56
C GLN A 37 3.05 -4.21 7.29
N ALA A 38 3.52 -5.37 7.76
CA ALA A 38 2.69 -6.30 8.53
C ALA A 38 2.25 -5.68 9.87
N VAL A 39 3.18 -5.07 10.61
CA VAL A 39 2.86 -4.39 11.89
C VAL A 39 1.91 -3.21 11.66
N SER A 40 2.12 -2.41 10.61
CA SER A 40 1.20 -1.34 10.22
C SER A 40 -0.21 -1.88 9.93
N GLY A 41 -0.31 -2.95 9.13
CA GLY A 41 -1.59 -3.61 8.84
C GLY A 41 -2.26 -4.14 10.12
N SER A 42 -1.50 -4.69 11.07
CA SER A 42 -2.02 -5.10 12.37
C SER A 42 -2.53 -3.92 13.21
N CYS A 43 -1.83 -2.78 13.20
CA CYS A 43 -2.29 -1.55 13.85
C CYS A 43 -3.63 -1.07 13.25
N PHE A 44 -3.75 -1.05 11.92
CA PHE A 44 -5.00 -0.69 11.24
C PHE A 44 -6.11 -1.73 11.46
N THR A 45 -5.77 -3.01 11.53
CA THR A 45 -6.71 -4.08 11.90
C THR A 45 -7.34 -3.79 13.27
N ALA A 46 -6.52 -3.49 14.27
CA ALA A 46 -6.98 -3.16 15.61
C ALA A 46 -7.74 -1.83 15.64
N HIS A 47 -7.26 -0.80 14.95
CA HIS A 47 -7.96 0.48 14.80
C HIS A 47 -9.39 0.29 14.26
N TYR A 48 -9.54 -0.39 13.13
CA TYR A 48 -10.84 -0.61 12.51
C TYR A 48 -11.76 -1.50 13.34
N ALA A 49 -11.21 -2.51 14.02
CA ALA A 49 -12.00 -3.34 14.94
C ALA A 49 -12.59 -2.51 16.08
N LEU A 50 -11.80 -1.62 16.69
CA LEU A 50 -12.23 -0.81 17.83
C LEU A 50 -13.23 0.29 17.46
N ILE A 51 -13.20 0.82 16.23
CA ILE A 51 -14.22 1.77 15.75
C ILE A 51 -15.45 1.06 15.15
N GLY A 52 -15.48 -0.28 15.18
CA GLY A 52 -16.61 -1.10 14.72
C GLY A 52 -16.61 -1.44 13.23
N ALA A 53 -15.64 -0.97 12.45
CA ALA A 53 -15.51 -1.22 11.00
C ALA A 53 -14.89 -2.59 10.71
N GLN A 54 -15.67 -3.68 10.88
CA GLN A 54 -15.14 -5.05 10.83
C GLN A 54 -14.58 -5.44 9.46
N THR A 55 -15.22 -5.06 8.36
CA THR A 55 -14.68 -5.36 7.02
C THR A 55 -13.32 -4.71 6.81
N GLY A 56 -13.18 -3.42 7.14
CA GLY A 56 -11.90 -2.72 7.08
C GLY A 56 -10.82 -3.39 7.95
N SER A 57 -11.22 -3.91 9.11
CA SER A 57 -10.33 -4.69 9.99
C SER A 57 -9.84 -5.98 9.33
N LEU A 58 -10.76 -6.81 8.83
CA LEU A 58 -10.41 -8.08 8.17
C LEU A 58 -9.56 -7.86 6.92
N MET A 59 -9.86 -6.83 6.12
CA MET A 59 -9.05 -6.49 4.94
C MET A 59 -7.62 -6.09 5.32
N ASN A 60 -7.42 -5.33 6.40
CA ASN A 60 -6.08 -5.00 6.87
C ASN A 60 -5.35 -6.19 7.49
N ALA A 61 -6.07 -7.12 8.12
CA ALA A 61 -5.49 -8.37 8.60
C ALA A 61 -4.97 -9.21 7.43
N LEU A 62 -5.77 -9.33 6.36
CA LEU A 62 -5.35 -10.00 5.11
C LEU A 62 -4.16 -9.28 4.46
N ALA A 63 -4.13 -7.95 4.46
CA ALA A 63 -3.00 -7.18 3.94
C ALA A 63 -1.69 -7.46 4.71
N ALA A 64 -1.77 -7.56 6.04
CA ALA A 64 -0.66 -7.92 6.92
C ALA A 64 -0.19 -9.36 6.67
N LEU A 65 -1.12 -10.32 6.58
CA LEU A 65 -0.81 -11.71 6.26
C LEU A 65 -0.12 -11.86 4.91
N GLN A 66 -0.59 -11.14 3.89
CA GLN A 66 0.07 -11.11 2.58
C GLN A 66 1.48 -10.50 2.67
N ALA A 67 1.71 -9.48 3.50
CA ALA A 67 3.04 -8.91 3.70
C ALA A 67 4.00 -9.92 4.36
N LEU A 68 3.53 -10.66 5.35
CA LEU A 68 4.29 -11.75 5.98
C LEU A 68 4.56 -12.89 4.99
N ALA A 69 3.56 -13.31 4.22
CA ALA A 69 3.73 -14.33 3.19
C ALA A 69 4.76 -13.90 2.13
N ALA A 70 4.85 -12.60 1.81
CA ALA A 70 5.83 -12.07 0.86
C ALA A 70 7.30 -12.26 1.29
N ILE A 71 7.58 -12.52 2.58
CA ILE A 71 8.92 -12.74 3.11
C ILE A 71 9.53 -14.02 2.52
N PRO A 72 8.95 -15.22 2.73
CA PRO A 72 9.43 -16.44 2.08
C PRO A 72 9.15 -16.48 0.58
N LEU A 73 8.02 -15.91 0.11
CA LEU A 73 7.68 -15.92 -1.33
C LEU A 73 8.67 -15.12 -2.19
N GLY A 74 9.37 -14.13 -1.63
CA GLY A 74 10.42 -13.39 -2.34
C GLY A 74 11.59 -14.27 -2.80
N LEU A 75 11.73 -15.48 -2.25
CA LEU A 75 12.73 -16.47 -2.65
C LEU A 75 12.23 -17.36 -3.80
N ARG A 76 10.93 -17.33 -4.12
CA ARG A 76 10.27 -18.22 -5.11
C ARG A 76 9.24 -17.44 -5.95
N PRO A 77 9.67 -16.71 -6.99
CA PRO A 77 8.80 -15.82 -7.78
C PRO A 77 7.59 -16.51 -8.46
N GLY A 78 7.64 -17.83 -8.67
CA GLY A 78 6.51 -18.62 -9.18
C GLY A 78 5.28 -18.69 -8.26
N PHE A 79 5.44 -18.42 -6.95
CA PHE A 79 4.35 -18.54 -5.97
C PHE A 79 3.45 -17.29 -5.84
N ARG A 80 3.65 -16.27 -6.69
CA ARG A 80 2.83 -15.04 -6.71
C ARG A 80 1.32 -15.27 -6.89
N MET A 81 0.90 -16.43 -7.40
CA MET A 81 -0.51 -16.81 -7.47
C MET A 81 -1.20 -16.85 -6.10
N ALA A 82 -0.42 -17.02 -5.02
CA ALA A 82 -0.94 -16.94 -3.65
C ALA A 82 -1.70 -15.64 -3.35
N TYR A 83 -1.31 -14.51 -3.99
CA TYR A 83 -2.05 -13.25 -3.84
C TYR A 83 -3.42 -13.26 -4.53
N LEU A 84 -3.60 -14.05 -5.59
CA LEU A 84 -4.91 -14.20 -6.23
C LEU A 84 -5.80 -15.18 -5.46
N LEU A 85 -5.20 -16.16 -4.78
CA LEU A 85 -5.91 -17.06 -3.88
C LEU A 85 -6.50 -16.36 -2.64
N THR A 86 -6.10 -15.11 -2.35
CA THR A 86 -6.76 -14.32 -1.32
C THR A 86 -8.06 -13.67 -1.80
N LEU A 87 -8.39 -13.67 -3.09
CA LEU A 87 -9.65 -13.09 -3.59
C LEU A 87 -10.89 -13.81 -3.03
N PRO A 88 -10.95 -15.16 -3.00
CA PRO A 88 -12.00 -15.88 -2.27
C PRO A 88 -12.06 -15.49 -0.79
N LEU A 89 -10.91 -15.36 -0.11
CA LEU A 89 -10.87 -14.96 1.30
C LEU A 89 -11.41 -13.55 1.53
N ILE A 90 -11.11 -12.62 0.62
CA ILE A 90 -11.66 -11.25 0.63
C ILE A 90 -13.19 -11.29 0.46
N ALA A 91 -13.69 -12.09 -0.49
CA ALA A 91 -15.13 -12.24 -0.71
C ALA A 91 -15.82 -12.86 0.51
N THR A 92 -15.26 -13.92 1.09
CA THR A 92 -15.78 -14.54 2.31
C THR A 92 -15.78 -13.56 3.48
N ALA A 93 -14.67 -12.84 3.71
CA ALA A 93 -14.59 -11.83 4.75
C ALA A 93 -15.65 -10.72 4.56
N LEU A 94 -15.82 -10.21 3.33
CA LEU A 94 -16.85 -9.24 2.99
C LEU A 94 -18.26 -9.73 3.33
N LEU A 95 -18.59 -10.98 2.98
CA LEU A 95 -19.90 -11.56 3.27
C LEU A 95 -20.15 -11.74 4.77
N LEU A 96 -19.12 -12.15 5.52
CA LEU A 96 -19.23 -12.39 6.96
C LEU A 96 -19.26 -11.11 7.79
N SER A 97 -18.58 -10.05 7.36
CA SER A 97 -18.46 -8.79 8.10
C SER A 97 -19.29 -7.65 7.50
N TRP A 98 -20.31 -7.97 6.71
CA TRP A 98 -21.08 -6.97 5.97
C TRP A 98 -21.67 -5.88 6.87
N GLN A 99 -21.33 -4.63 6.58
CA GLN A 99 -21.82 -3.43 7.28
C GLN A 99 -22.29 -2.33 6.30
N GLY A 100 -22.71 -2.73 5.10
CA GLY A 100 -23.15 -1.81 4.03
C GLY A 100 -22.01 -1.28 3.16
N TRP A 101 -22.22 -0.13 2.54
CA TRP A 101 -21.33 0.46 1.52
C TRP A 101 -19.83 0.51 1.87
N PRO A 102 -19.40 0.87 3.10
CA PRO A 102 -17.98 0.90 3.44
C PRO A 102 -17.30 -0.45 3.19
N SER A 103 -18.02 -1.55 3.42
CA SER A 103 -17.51 -2.91 3.27
C SER A 103 -17.12 -3.21 1.83
N ILE A 104 -17.93 -2.77 0.86
CA ILE A 104 -17.64 -2.93 -0.57
C ILE A 104 -16.34 -2.21 -0.93
N PHE A 105 -16.21 -0.95 -0.50
CA PHE A 105 -15.03 -0.14 -0.80
C PHE A 105 -13.75 -0.75 -0.20
N ALA A 106 -13.78 -1.21 1.05
CA ALA A 106 -12.64 -1.90 1.66
C ALA A 106 -12.27 -3.18 0.89
N ALA A 107 -13.26 -3.99 0.51
CA ALA A 107 -13.02 -5.23 -0.23
C ALA A 107 -12.45 -4.98 -1.63
N LEU A 108 -12.98 -4.01 -2.37
CA LEU A 108 -12.45 -3.61 -3.68
C LEU A 108 -11.01 -3.10 -3.57
N ALA A 109 -10.72 -2.28 -2.57
CA ALA A 109 -9.38 -1.77 -2.35
C ALA A 109 -8.39 -2.91 -2.03
N MET A 110 -8.78 -3.86 -1.18
CA MET A 110 -7.96 -5.02 -0.84
C MET A 110 -7.78 -6.00 -2.01
N ALA A 111 -8.82 -6.20 -2.83
CA ALA A 111 -8.72 -6.98 -4.07
C ALA A 111 -7.73 -6.34 -5.05
N GLY A 112 -7.82 -5.02 -5.23
CA GLY A 112 -6.87 -4.28 -6.05
C GLY A 112 -5.44 -4.32 -5.51
N LEU A 113 -5.23 -4.24 -4.19
CA LEU A 113 -3.91 -4.41 -3.57
C LEU A 113 -3.32 -5.79 -3.88
N SER A 114 -4.16 -6.83 -3.79
CA SER A 114 -3.78 -8.22 -4.10
C SER A 114 -3.38 -8.37 -5.56
N LEU A 115 -4.16 -7.79 -6.49
CA LEU A 115 -3.84 -7.74 -7.91
C LEU A 115 -2.56 -6.95 -8.19
N GLY A 116 -2.33 -5.86 -7.44
CA GLY A 116 -1.10 -5.10 -7.48
C GLY A 116 0.10 -5.98 -7.10
N ARG A 117 0.03 -6.67 -5.97
CA ARG A 117 1.10 -7.55 -5.47
C ARG A 117 1.41 -8.73 -6.40
N TYR A 118 0.44 -9.14 -7.21
CA TYR A 118 0.64 -10.12 -8.28
C TYR A 118 1.52 -9.60 -9.43
N GLN A 119 1.57 -8.29 -9.66
CA GLN A 119 2.36 -7.70 -10.76
C GLN A 119 3.86 -7.81 -10.52
N VAL A 120 4.61 -8.19 -11.56
CA VAL A 120 6.09 -8.15 -11.55
C VAL A 120 6.60 -6.74 -11.84
N ASN A 121 5.87 -6.01 -12.68
CA ASN A 121 6.23 -4.66 -13.05
C ASN A 121 5.88 -3.69 -11.92
N VAL A 122 6.91 -3.08 -11.31
CA VAL A 122 6.77 -2.09 -10.24
C VAL A 122 5.93 -0.89 -10.67
N LEU A 123 5.95 -0.51 -11.95
CA LEU A 123 5.10 0.55 -12.49
C LEU A 123 3.63 0.13 -12.47
N ALA A 124 3.33 -1.07 -12.95
CA ALA A 124 1.97 -1.61 -12.95
C ALA A 124 1.43 -1.75 -11.52
N PHE A 125 2.26 -2.24 -10.58
CA PHE A 125 1.92 -2.28 -9.16
C PHE A 125 1.53 -0.90 -8.63
N ARG A 126 2.33 0.13 -8.88
CA ARG A 126 2.06 1.51 -8.40
C ARG A 126 0.80 2.12 -9.01
N ILE A 127 0.54 1.87 -10.30
CA ILE A 127 -0.68 2.35 -10.97
C ILE A 127 -1.91 1.69 -10.36
N ILE A 128 -1.89 0.37 -10.17
CA ILE A 128 -2.97 -0.37 -9.53
C ILE A 128 -3.17 0.13 -8.09
N LEU A 129 -2.08 0.30 -7.34
CA LEU A 129 -2.15 0.81 -5.98
C LEU A 129 -2.83 2.18 -5.93
N LEU A 130 -2.45 3.11 -6.80
CA LEU A 130 -3.13 4.42 -6.91
C LEU A 130 -4.62 4.29 -7.25
N ALA A 131 -4.99 3.35 -8.12
CA ALA A 131 -6.39 3.11 -8.46
C ALA A 131 -7.20 2.55 -7.28
N THR A 132 -6.57 1.90 -6.29
CA THR A 132 -7.25 1.43 -5.07
C THR A 132 -7.49 2.53 -4.04
N ILE A 133 -6.70 3.60 -4.06
CA ILE A 133 -6.77 4.65 -3.02
C ILE A 133 -8.14 5.32 -2.94
N PRO A 134 -8.83 5.67 -4.05
CA PRO A 134 -10.18 6.21 -3.97
C PRO A 134 -11.15 5.30 -3.21
N CYS A 135 -11.00 3.98 -3.31
CA CYS A 135 -11.82 3.03 -2.55
C CYS A 135 -11.47 3.07 -1.06
N TRP A 136 -10.19 3.09 -0.69
CA TRP A 136 -9.79 3.26 0.71
C TRP A 136 -10.26 4.59 1.30
N VAL A 137 -10.14 5.69 0.56
CA VAL A 137 -10.62 7.02 0.96
C VAL A 137 -12.13 7.00 1.17
N ALA A 138 -12.90 6.41 0.25
CA ALA A 138 -14.35 6.28 0.40
C ALA A 138 -14.74 5.47 1.64
N HIS A 139 -14.07 4.32 1.88
CA HIS A 139 -14.25 3.56 3.11
C HIS A 139 -13.95 4.43 4.34
N ASN A 140 -12.80 5.09 4.38
CA ASN A 140 -12.30 5.85 5.52
C ASN A 140 -13.17 7.06 5.85
N LEU A 141 -13.71 7.73 4.83
CA LEU A 141 -14.71 8.80 5.02
C LEU A 141 -16.00 8.26 5.64
N LEU A 142 -16.52 7.14 5.14
CA LEU A 142 -17.79 6.59 5.61
C LEU A 142 -17.70 6.02 7.03
N VAL A 143 -16.55 5.46 7.43
CA VAL A 143 -16.34 4.97 8.81
C VAL A 143 -15.77 6.02 9.76
N GLY A 144 -15.50 7.24 9.27
CA GLY A 144 -14.97 8.34 10.07
C GLY A 144 -13.52 8.16 10.54
N SER A 145 -12.68 7.42 9.79
CA SER A 145 -11.28 7.16 10.15
C SER A 145 -10.34 8.25 9.64
N LEU A 146 -10.02 9.22 10.51
CA LEU A 146 -8.98 10.21 10.21
C LEU A 146 -7.60 9.58 9.98
N PRO A 147 -7.10 8.63 10.80
CA PRO A 147 -5.79 8.01 10.55
C PRO A 147 -5.73 7.27 9.21
N GLY A 148 -6.84 6.64 8.79
CA GLY A 148 -6.94 6.01 7.47
C GLY A 148 -6.71 7.01 6.33
N LEU A 149 -7.35 8.18 6.40
CA LEU A 149 -7.19 9.24 5.39
C LEU A 149 -5.76 9.78 5.33
N PHE A 150 -5.09 9.95 6.47
CA PHE A 150 -3.67 10.34 6.50
C PHE A 150 -2.80 9.28 5.83
N SER A 151 -3.05 7.99 6.10
CA SER A 151 -2.35 6.89 5.45
C SER A 151 -2.57 6.92 3.93
N ASP A 152 -3.80 7.13 3.46
CA ASP A 152 -4.12 7.21 2.04
C ASP A 152 -3.38 8.37 1.35
N ALA A 153 -3.28 9.53 2.01
CA ALA A 153 -2.52 10.67 1.53
C ALA A 153 -1.01 10.36 1.42
N LEU A 154 -0.44 9.64 2.40
CA LEU A 154 0.96 9.23 2.36
C LEU A 154 1.25 8.22 1.25
N VAL A 155 0.41 7.18 1.14
CA VAL A 155 0.59 6.11 0.14
C VAL A 155 0.41 6.64 -1.28
N SER A 156 -0.57 7.53 -1.50
CA SER A 156 -0.76 8.20 -2.80
C SER A 156 0.44 9.07 -3.16
N THR A 157 0.89 9.93 -2.24
CA THR A 157 2.07 10.77 -2.43
C THR A 157 3.31 9.95 -2.76
N ALA A 158 3.60 8.90 -1.98
CA ALA A 158 4.74 8.01 -2.20
C ALA A 158 4.66 7.27 -3.55
N SER A 159 3.45 6.89 -3.96
CA SER A 159 3.22 6.21 -5.24
C SER A 159 3.44 7.16 -6.42
N ILE A 160 2.93 8.39 -6.35
CA ILE A 160 3.13 9.44 -7.37
C ILE A 160 4.60 9.80 -7.51
N ILE A 161 5.30 10.04 -6.39
CA ILE A 161 6.75 10.33 -6.40
C ILE A 161 7.51 9.19 -7.06
N GLY A 162 7.22 7.93 -6.71
CA GLY A 162 7.89 6.78 -7.31
C GLY A 162 7.63 6.63 -8.81
N LEU A 163 6.41 6.93 -9.29
CA LEU A 163 6.11 6.97 -10.72
C LEU A 163 6.90 8.07 -11.45
N TRP A 164 6.99 9.25 -10.85
CA TRP A 164 7.72 10.39 -11.40
C TRP A 164 9.23 10.11 -11.49
N GLN A 165 9.83 9.55 -10.43
CA GLN A 165 11.24 9.14 -10.43
C GLN A 165 11.52 8.09 -11.51
N HIS A 166 10.62 7.10 -11.70
CA HIS A 166 10.75 6.10 -12.75
C HIS A 166 10.72 6.74 -14.16
N ARG A 167 9.81 7.69 -14.40
CA ARG A 167 9.73 8.43 -15.67
C ARG A 167 11.02 9.23 -15.94
N ARG A 168 11.54 9.95 -14.94
CA ARG A 168 12.79 10.73 -15.05
C ARG A 168 13.99 9.85 -15.39
N ARG A 169 14.15 8.71 -14.71
CA ARG A 169 15.24 7.75 -14.99
C ARG A 169 15.17 7.21 -16.42
N ARG A 170 13.97 6.91 -16.92
CA ARG A 170 13.75 6.46 -18.30
C ARG A 170 14.10 7.57 -19.31
N GLN A 171 13.74 8.82 -19.05
CA GLN A 171 14.09 9.96 -19.91
C GLN A 171 15.61 10.15 -19.97
N ASN A 172 16.30 10.14 -18.84
CA ASN A 172 17.76 10.28 -18.79
C ASN A 172 18.50 9.13 -19.49
N ALA A 173 17.94 7.91 -19.49
CA ALA A 173 18.51 6.76 -20.20
C ALA A 173 18.27 6.82 -21.72
N LEU A 174 17.28 7.58 -22.19
CA LEU A 174 16.96 7.75 -23.61
C LEU A 174 17.67 8.96 -24.25
N VAL A 175 18.23 9.86 -23.45
CA VAL A 175 19.18 10.89 -23.92
C VAL A 175 20.54 10.21 -24.03
N PRO A 176 21.04 9.90 -25.25
CA PRO A 176 22.36 9.30 -25.39
C PRO A 176 23.40 10.29 -24.89
N VAL A 177 24.47 9.78 -24.26
CA VAL A 177 25.70 10.53 -24.00
C VAL A 177 26.33 10.87 -25.35
N HIS A 178 25.81 11.91 -26.01
CA HIS A 178 26.38 12.47 -27.21
C HIS A 178 26.65 13.95 -26.96
N VAL A 179 27.67 14.22 -26.14
CA VAL A 179 28.68 15.28 -26.28
C VAL A 179 29.74 15.00 -25.19
N LEU A 180 30.75 14.19 -25.48
CA LEU A 180 32.08 14.49 -24.95
C LEU A 180 32.80 15.20 -26.09
N PRO A 181 33.25 16.45 -25.91
CA PRO A 181 34.12 17.09 -26.88
C PRO A 181 35.32 16.16 -27.10
N GLN A 182 35.52 15.70 -28.33
CA GLN A 182 36.80 15.11 -28.71
C GLN A 182 37.83 16.24 -28.52
N PRO A 183 38.94 16.01 -27.79
CA PRO A 183 40.00 17.00 -27.76
C PRO A 183 40.48 17.19 -29.20
N ASP A 184 40.40 18.41 -29.72
CA ASP A 184 41.04 18.80 -30.97
C ASP A 184 42.52 18.43 -30.83
N LEU A 185 42.90 17.35 -31.51
CA LEU A 185 44.30 17.01 -31.70
C LEU A 185 44.82 18.03 -32.71
N ASP A 186 45.45 19.07 -32.18
CA ASP A 186 46.20 20.08 -32.91
C ASP A 186 47.05 19.40 -34.01
N HIS A 187 46.71 19.70 -35.26
CA HIS A 187 47.58 19.42 -36.40
C HIS A 187 48.76 20.38 -36.34
N THR A 188 49.92 19.85 -35.95
CA THR A 188 51.25 20.42 -36.21
C THR A 188 51.86 19.79 -37.44
#